data_AF-A0A2W6DLB9-F1
#
_entry.id   AF-A0A2W6DLB9-F1
#
_cell.length_a   1.000
_cell.length_b   1.000
_cell.length_c   1.000
_cell.angle_alpha   90.00
_cell.angle_beta   90.00
_cell.angle_gamma   90.00
#
_symmetry.space_group_name_H-M   'P 1'
#
loop_
_entity.id
_entity.type
_entity.pdbx_description
1 polymer ?
#
loop_
_entity_poly.entity_id
_entity_poly.type
_entity_poly.pdbx_seq_one_letter_code
_entity_poly.pdbx_strand_id
1 'polypeptide(L)'
;MRQTSEHCGEDTTGPRSRTVSHTREPVITGHLIYGLPRWHAYVLGLGTRPAVVRFQPGHHRAAAQLRRLDRDLAAQRDQAPKPTASPKLVSVPSGAGRQEAA
;
A
#
# COMPACT_ATOMS: atom_id res chain seq x y z
N MET A 1 3.04 73.62 11.98
CA MET A 1 2.08 74.32 11.10
C MET A 1 2.85 75.06 10.02
N ARG A 2 3.07 74.44 8.85
CA ARG A 2 3.41 75.11 7.58
C ARG A 2 2.94 74.19 6.44
N GLN A 3 1.79 74.52 5.89
CA GLN A 3 1.29 74.02 4.61
C GLN A 3 1.90 74.91 3.51
N THR A 4 2.38 74.32 2.43
CA THR A 4 2.59 75.03 1.16
C THR A 4 1.84 74.26 0.09
N SER A 5 0.73 74.86 -0.35
CA SER A 5 -0.14 74.41 -1.42
C SER A 5 0.37 74.96 -2.75
N GLU A 6 0.62 74.10 -3.73
CA GLU A 6 0.73 74.44 -5.15
C GLU A 6 0.14 73.25 -5.92
N HIS A 7 -1.15 73.32 -6.28
CA HIS A 7 -1.75 73.80 -7.53
C HIS A 7 -1.77 72.77 -8.67
N CYS A 8 -2.94 72.76 -9.33
CA CYS A 8 -3.47 71.81 -10.32
C CYS A 8 -2.57 71.56 -11.54
N GLY A 9 -2.56 70.30 -11.99
CA GLY A 9 -2.02 69.88 -13.28
C GLY A 9 -2.84 68.70 -13.83
N GLU A 10 -3.35 68.92 -15.04
CA GLU A 10 -4.28 68.16 -15.86
C GLU A 10 -3.69 66.84 -16.39
N ASP A 11 -4.57 65.85 -16.59
CA ASP A 11 -4.44 64.59 -17.33
C ASP A 11 -3.09 63.85 -17.35
N THR A 12 -2.98 62.82 -16.51
CA THR A 12 -2.27 61.59 -16.89
C THR A 12 -2.99 60.39 -16.28
N THR A 13 -3.36 59.42 -17.14
CA THR A 13 -3.68 58.06 -16.69
C THR A 13 -2.44 57.53 -15.96
N GLY A 14 -2.43 57.70 -14.64
CA GLY A 14 -1.30 57.33 -13.80
C GLY A 14 -1.05 55.83 -13.91
N PRO A 15 0.21 55.38 -13.88
CA PRO A 15 0.51 53.96 -13.82
C PRO A 15 -0.16 53.39 -12.56
N ARG A 16 -1.14 52.48 -12.74
CA ARG A 16 -1.74 51.75 -11.62
C ARG A 16 -0.62 50.98 -10.93
N SER A 17 -0.12 51.52 -9.82
CA SER A 17 0.88 50.87 -8.99
C SER A 17 0.29 49.55 -8.48
N ARG A 18 0.72 48.43 -9.06
CA ARG A 18 0.39 47.09 -8.56
C ARG A 18 1.46 46.70 -7.56
N THR A 19 1.14 46.82 -6.27
CA THR A 19 2.00 46.31 -5.20
C THR A 19 2.00 44.79 -5.29
N VAL A 20 3.16 44.21 -5.64
CA VAL A 20 3.36 42.75 -5.63
C VAL A 20 3.99 42.39 -4.30
N SER A 21 3.22 41.75 -3.41
CA SER A 21 3.73 41.19 -2.16
C SER A 21 4.17 39.75 -2.39
N HIS A 22 5.44 39.45 -2.13
CA HIS A 22 5.94 38.08 -2.10
C HIS A 22 5.81 37.51 -0.69
N THR A 23 4.84 36.63 -0.48
CA THR A 23 4.67 35.90 0.78
C THR A 23 5.15 34.47 0.59
N ARG A 24 6.02 33.98 1.50
CA ARG A 24 6.38 32.56 1.56
C ARG A 24 5.43 31.86 2.53
N GLU A 25 4.55 31.03 2.00
CA GLU A 25 3.63 30.21 2.80
C GLU A 25 4.19 28.80 2.99
N PRO A 26 3.95 28.16 4.15
CA PRO A 26 4.28 26.76 4.33
C PRO A 26 3.44 25.91 3.37
N VAL A 27 4.11 25.19 2.47
CA VAL A 27 3.48 24.27 1.48
C VAL A 27 2.69 23.16 2.19
N ILE A 28 3.08 22.80 3.41
CA ILE A 28 2.39 21.83 4.25
C ILE A 28 2.14 22.47 5.62
N THR A 29 0.90 22.89 5.87
CA THR A 29 0.44 23.31 7.19
C THR A 29 0.13 22.10 8.06
N GLY A 30 0.25 22.21 9.39
CA GLY A 30 -0.03 21.10 10.32
C GLY A 30 -1.38 20.41 10.08
N HIS A 31 -2.44 21.16 9.71
CA HIS A 31 -3.74 20.60 9.34
C HIS A 31 -3.68 19.61 8.18
N LEU A 32 -2.82 19.85 7.18
CA LEU A 32 -2.65 18.93 6.04
C LEU A 32 -2.00 17.61 6.47
N ILE A 33 -1.17 17.60 7.52
CA ILE A 33 -0.56 16.38 8.06
C ILE A 33 -1.62 15.54 8.78
N TYR A 34 -2.48 16.18 9.58
CA TYR A 34 -3.55 15.49 10.30
C TYR A 34 -4.72 15.05 9.41
N GLY A 35 -4.95 15.71 8.28
CA GLY A 35 -5.98 15.34 7.31
C GLY A 35 -5.59 14.18 6.39
N LEU A 36 -4.36 13.65 6.49
CA LEU A 36 -3.95 12.54 5.65
C LEU A 36 -4.71 11.26 5.99
N PRO A 37 -5.16 10.49 4.97
CA PRO A 37 -5.72 9.17 5.23
C PRO A 37 -4.68 8.27 5.89
N ARG A 38 -5.14 7.28 6.67
CA ARG A 38 -4.24 6.36 7.37
C ARG A 38 -3.24 5.73 6.39
N TRP A 39 -1.97 5.66 6.83
CA TRP A 39 -0.84 5.15 6.05
C TRP A 39 -0.45 5.98 4.82
N HIS A 40 -0.75 7.27 4.80
CA HIS A 40 -0.21 8.19 3.79
C HIS A 40 0.87 9.07 4.40
N ALA A 41 1.85 9.44 3.58
CA ALA A 41 2.94 10.33 3.98
C ALA A 41 3.19 11.36 2.88
N TYR A 42 3.46 12.60 3.27
CA TYR A 42 4.05 13.58 2.38
C TYR A 42 5.55 13.32 2.28
N VAL A 43 6.06 13.22 1.06
CA VAL A 43 7.48 13.02 0.80
C VAL A 43 7.98 14.17 -0.06
N LEU A 44 9.03 14.82 0.45
CA LEU A 44 9.81 15.82 -0.26
C LEU A 44 11.05 15.14 -0.83
N GLY A 45 11.51 15.54 -2.01
CA GLY A 45 12.75 15.05 -2.60
C GLY A 45 12.64 13.79 -3.48
N LEU A 46 11.43 13.25 -3.72
CA LEU A 46 11.22 12.21 -4.75
C LEU A 46 11.20 12.78 -6.18
N GLY A 47 11.15 14.11 -6.33
CA GLY A 47 11.12 14.79 -7.61
C GLY A 47 11.07 16.31 -7.43
N THR A 48 10.82 17.02 -8.53
CA THR A 48 10.72 18.49 -8.54
C THR A 48 9.49 19.03 -7.80
N ARG A 49 8.54 18.16 -7.46
CA ARG A 49 7.31 18.51 -6.75
C ARG A 49 7.10 17.60 -5.53
N PRO A 50 6.50 18.13 -4.45
CA PRO A 50 6.08 17.31 -3.32
C PRO A 50 5.06 16.25 -3.76
N ALA A 51 5.08 15.07 -3.14
CA ALA A 51 4.15 13.99 -3.44
C ALA A 51 3.57 13.38 -2.16
N VAL A 52 2.33 12.89 -2.25
CA VAL A 52 1.72 12.04 -1.22
C VAL A 52 1.89 10.59 -1.64
N VAL A 53 2.51 9.79 -0.80
CA VAL A 53 2.70 8.36 -1.03
C VAL A 53 1.84 7.55 -0.08
N ARG A 54 1.33 6.42 -0.57
CA ARG A 54 0.66 5.42 0.25
C ARG A 54 1.68 4.40 0.74
N PHE A 55 1.89 4.36 2.05
CA PHE A 55 2.64 3.32 2.73
C PHE A 55 1.73 2.14 3.07
N GLN A 56 2.25 0.92 3.03
CA GLN A 56 1.56 -0.24 3.56
C GLN A 56 2.51 -0.95 4.53
N PRO A 57 2.16 -1.06 5.82
CA PRO A 57 3.01 -1.75 6.78
C PRO A 57 3.29 -3.19 6.35
N GLY A 58 4.53 -3.65 6.55
CA GLY A 58 4.97 -4.99 6.14
C GLY A 58 4.10 -6.11 6.72
N HIS A 59 3.67 -5.98 7.98
CA HIS A 59 2.81 -6.98 8.63
C HIS A 59 1.45 -7.13 7.94
N HIS A 60 0.88 -6.06 7.37
CA HIS A 60 -0.35 -6.14 6.59
C HIS A 60 -0.16 -6.93 5.30
N ARG A 61 1.00 -6.78 4.64
CA ARG A 61 1.33 -7.59 3.46
C ARG A 61 1.54 -9.05 3.83
N ALA A 62 2.31 -9.32 4.89
CA ALA A 62 2.56 -10.67 5.38
C ALA A 62 1.26 -11.39 5.75
N ALA A 63 0.35 -10.72 6.47
CA ALA A 63 -0.95 -11.29 6.83
C ALA A 63 -1.81 -11.61 5.60
N ALA A 64 -1.81 -10.74 4.57
CA ALA A 64 -2.52 -11.02 3.33
C ALA A 64 -1.95 -12.22 2.58
N GLN A 65 -0.62 -12.38 2.62
CA GLN A 65 0.09 -13.48 1.97
C GLN A 65 -0.14 -14.81 2.70
N LEU A 66 -0.13 -14.80 4.04
CA LEU A 66 -0.43 -15.98 4.85
C LEU A 66 -1.85 -16.50 4.55
N ARG A 67 -2.85 -15.62 4.51
CA ARG A 67 -4.23 -16.02 4.16
C ARG A 67 -4.37 -16.62 2.76
N ARG A 68 -3.52 -16.20 1.81
CA ARG A 68 -3.50 -16.80 0.46
C ARG A 68 -2.95 -18.21 0.52
N LEU A 69 -1.82 -18.40 1.20
CA LEU A 69 -1.22 -19.72 1.41
C LEU A 69 -2.18 -20.67 2.12
N ASP A 70 -2.86 -20.23 3.17
CA ASP A 70 -3.84 -21.04 3.90
C ASP A 70 -4.99 -21.51 2.98
N ARG A 71 -5.45 -20.62 2.09
CA ARG A 71 -6.50 -20.95 1.12
C ARG A 71 -6.01 -21.94 0.07
N ASP A 72 -4.80 -21.74 -0.44
CA ASP A 72 -4.20 -22.61 -1.44
C ASP A 72 -3.97 -24.02 -0.86
N LEU A 73 -3.50 -24.10 0.38
CA LEU A 73 -3.37 -25.35 1.14
C LEU A 73 -4.71 -26.05 1.36
N ALA A 74 -5.76 -25.29 1.71
CA ALA A 74 -7.11 -25.84 1.85
C ALA A 74 -7.62 -26.39 0.50
N ALA A 75 -7.44 -25.64 -0.59
CA ALA A 75 -7.83 -26.09 -1.93
C ALA A 75 -7.06 -27.34 -2.38
N GLN A 76 -5.77 -27.46 -2.05
CA GLN A 76 -4.98 -28.66 -2.32
C GLN A 76 -5.49 -29.87 -1.51
N ARG A 77 -5.89 -29.66 -0.26
CA ARG A 77 -6.47 -30.71 0.58
C ARG A 77 -7.78 -31.24 0.00
N ASP A 78 -8.61 -30.36 -0.54
CA ASP A 78 -9.87 -30.74 -1.19
C ASP A 78 -9.66 -31.46 -2.53
N GLN A 79 -8.53 -31.21 -3.20
CA GLN A 79 -8.12 -31.90 -4.42
C GLN A 79 -7.35 -33.22 -4.17
N ALA A 80 -7.09 -33.58 -2.91
CA ALA A 80 -6.41 -34.83 -2.61
C ALA A 80 -7.21 -36.00 -3.20
N PRO A 81 -6.58 -36.88 -4.01
CA PRO A 81 -7.28 -37.98 -4.62
C PRO A 81 -7.90 -38.84 -3.52
N LYS A 82 -9.23 -39.08 -3.61
CA LYS A 82 -9.89 -40.08 -2.78
C LYS A 82 -9.08 -41.38 -2.90
N PRO A 83 -8.61 -41.99 -1.79
CA PRO A 83 -7.86 -43.23 -1.85
C PRO A 83 -8.75 -44.27 -2.53
N THR A 84 -8.49 -44.50 -3.80
CA THR A 84 -9.17 -45.49 -4.61
C THR A 84 -8.34 -46.76 -4.48
N ALA A 85 -9.01 -47.83 -4.09
CA ALA A 85 -8.51 -49.17 -3.82
C ALA A 85 -7.94 -49.38 -2.41
N SER A 86 -8.76 -50.02 -1.58
CA SER A 86 -8.30 -50.92 -0.52
C SER A 86 -7.17 -51.80 -1.07
N PRO A 87 -6.05 -51.98 -0.35
CA PRO A 87 -5.02 -52.91 -0.77
C PRO A 87 -5.64 -54.30 -0.89
N LYS A 88 -5.66 -54.88 -2.10
CA LYS A 88 -5.95 -56.30 -2.27
C LYS A 88 -4.90 -57.05 -1.47
N LEU A 89 -5.30 -57.56 -0.30
CA LEU A 89 -4.58 -58.58 0.44
C LEU A 89 -4.41 -59.77 -0.50
N VAL A 90 -3.22 -59.88 -1.09
CA VAL A 90 -2.80 -61.09 -1.78
C VAL A 90 -2.59 -62.14 -0.70
N SER A 91 -3.56 -63.03 -0.56
CA SER A 91 -3.44 -64.22 0.28
C SER A 91 -2.41 -65.15 -0.37
N VAL A 92 -1.21 -65.20 0.19
CA VAL A 92 -0.21 -66.20 -0.17
C VAL A 92 -0.67 -67.54 0.42
N PRO A 93 -0.81 -68.62 -0.36
CA PRO A 93 -1.19 -69.91 0.19
C PRO A 93 -0.06 -70.44 1.08
N SER A 94 -0.38 -70.62 2.36
CA SER A 94 0.48 -71.29 3.34
C SER A 94 0.59 -72.76 2.95
N GLY A 95 1.74 -73.13 2.39
CA GLY A 95 2.09 -74.53 2.11
C GLY A 95 2.38 -75.26 3.42
N ALA A 96 1.35 -75.90 3.98
CA ALA A 96 1.51 -76.84 5.08
C ALA A 96 1.47 -78.28 4.56
N GLY A 97 2.57 -79.00 4.78
CA GLY A 97 2.58 -80.46 4.93
C GLY A 97 3.19 -81.25 3.77
N ARG A 98 4.34 -81.88 4.01
CA ARG A 98 4.41 -83.33 4.29
C ARG A 98 5.87 -83.72 4.55
N GLN A 99 6.20 -83.92 5.82
CA GLN A 99 7.28 -84.82 6.20
C GLN A 99 6.76 -86.24 5.99
N GLU A 100 7.51 -87.09 5.30
CA GLU A 100 7.44 -88.53 5.51
C GLU A 100 8.86 -89.07 5.42
N ALA A 101 9.25 -89.75 6.50
CA ALA A 101 10.54 -90.34 6.75
C ALA A 101 10.77 -91.60 5.90
N ALA A 102 12.03 -91.93 5.64
CA ALA A 102 12.50 -93.25 5.27
C ALA A 102 13.76 -93.55 6.09
#